data_AF-A0A1I4BRZ4-F1
#
_entry.id   AF-A0A1I4BRZ4-F1
#
_cell.length_a   1.000
_cell.length_b   1.000
_cell.length_c   1.000
_cell.angle_alpha   90.00
_cell.angle_beta   90.00
_cell.angle_gamma   90.00
#
_symmetry.space_group_name_H-M   'P 1'
#
loop_
_entity.id
_entity.type
_entity.pdbx_description
1 polymer ?
#
loop_
_entity_poly.entity_id
_entity_poly.type
_entity_poly.pdbx_seq_one_letter_code
_entity_poly.pdbx_strand_id
1 'polypeptide(L)'
;MTAPEAGMAEEAAGFDFILLPRHGRRPLGFQGRLLARMEAAPPDLPVASCVTLHEAASGGFVCAIRHRLRDAAGAEERCYALAAGDAPTLLRFLHGHDPLRDLPPAALVPQAAAPGPSRAALAEAASVAPRLRAVWRDLLAASFGPLAAPADPMPENDPGRTASRHPAP
;
A
#
# COMPACT_ATOMS: atom_id res chain seq x y z
N MET A 1 -17.69 2.65 -52.38
CA MET A 1 -18.24 2.67 -50.99
C MET A 1 -17.11 2.29 -50.06
N THR A 2 -16.49 3.30 -49.49
CA THR A 2 -15.40 3.21 -48.51
C THR A 2 -16.02 2.95 -47.14
N ALA A 3 -15.69 1.83 -46.51
CA ALA A 3 -15.89 1.66 -45.08
C ALA A 3 -14.52 1.83 -44.40
N PRO A 4 -14.30 2.90 -43.63
CA PRO A 4 -13.17 2.98 -42.72
C PRO A 4 -13.66 2.51 -41.34
N GLU A 5 -13.34 1.27 -40.96
CA GLU A 5 -13.38 0.84 -39.55
C GLU A 5 -12.04 0.19 -39.17
N ALA A 6 -10.95 0.88 -39.52
CA ALA A 6 -9.66 0.70 -38.88
C ALA A 6 -9.50 1.87 -37.90
N GLY A 7 -9.97 1.72 -36.66
CA GLY A 7 -9.91 2.84 -35.71
C GLY A 7 -10.24 2.57 -34.24
N MET A 8 -10.43 1.31 -33.82
CA MET A 8 -10.81 1.00 -32.43
C MET A 8 -10.01 -0.12 -31.77
N ALA A 9 -8.94 -0.59 -32.39
CA ALA A 9 -8.10 -1.66 -31.84
C ALA A 9 -6.61 -1.36 -32.00
N GLU A 10 -6.21 -0.10 -31.78
CA GLU A 10 -4.89 0.10 -31.17
C GLU A 10 -5.06 -0.28 -29.70
N GLU A 11 -5.16 -1.58 -29.43
CA GLU A 11 -5.02 -2.13 -28.08
C GLU A 11 -3.80 -1.44 -27.48
N ALA A 12 -3.96 -0.83 -26.31
CA ALA A 12 -2.90 -0.12 -25.61
C ALA A 12 -1.64 -0.99 -25.54
N ALA A 13 -0.74 -0.85 -26.52
CA ALA A 13 0.32 -1.82 -26.75
C ALA A 13 1.23 -1.84 -25.52
N GLY A 14 1.29 -2.98 -24.84
CA GLY A 14 2.10 -3.16 -23.63
C GLY A 14 1.37 -2.96 -22.29
N PHE A 15 0.03 -2.88 -22.26
CA PHE A 15 -0.76 -2.91 -21.03
C PHE A 15 -1.69 -4.13 -20.97
N ASP A 16 -1.68 -4.82 -19.83
CA ASP A 16 -2.56 -5.96 -19.56
C ASP A 16 -3.76 -5.55 -18.71
N PHE A 17 -4.89 -6.26 -18.84
CA PHE A 17 -5.96 -6.12 -17.85
C PHE A 17 -5.56 -6.85 -16.55
N ILE A 18 -5.44 -6.08 -15.47
CA ILE A 18 -5.04 -6.55 -14.15
C ILE A 18 -6.21 -6.42 -13.19
N LEU A 19 -6.49 -7.49 -12.44
CA LEU A 19 -7.51 -7.50 -11.40
C LEU A 19 -6.88 -7.75 -10.02
N LEU A 20 -6.80 -6.70 -9.20
CA LEU A 20 -6.20 -6.77 -7.86
C LEU A 20 -7.27 -7.04 -6.80
N PRO A 21 -7.14 -8.10 -5.97
CA PRO A 21 -8.04 -8.32 -4.85
C PRO A 21 -7.91 -7.20 -3.79
N ARG A 22 -9.00 -6.90 -3.09
CA ARG A 22 -9.03 -5.95 -1.97
C ARG A 22 -9.82 -6.52 -0.81
N HIS A 23 -9.20 -6.71 0.34
CA HIS A 23 -9.84 -7.22 1.54
C HIS A 23 -11.00 -6.31 1.97
N GLY A 24 -12.18 -6.90 2.18
CA GLY A 24 -13.41 -6.18 2.55
C GLY A 24 -13.95 -5.21 1.49
N ARG A 25 -13.43 -5.23 0.25
CA ARG A 25 -13.84 -4.31 -0.84
C ARG A 25 -13.96 -5.06 -2.16
N ARG A 26 -14.63 -4.46 -3.14
CA ARG A 26 -14.64 -5.00 -4.51
C ARG A 26 -13.22 -5.02 -5.09
N PRO A 27 -12.81 -6.00 -5.90
CA PRO A 27 -11.53 -5.97 -6.60
C PRO A 27 -11.31 -4.69 -7.40
N LEU A 28 -10.05 -4.31 -7.62
CA LEU A 28 -9.65 -3.16 -8.44
C LEU A 28 -9.18 -3.68 -9.80
N GLY A 29 -10.02 -3.52 -10.83
CA GLY A 29 -9.67 -3.83 -12.22
C GLY A 29 -9.16 -2.58 -12.94
N PHE A 30 -8.10 -2.72 -13.72
CA PHE A 30 -7.52 -1.65 -14.55
C PHE A 30 -6.68 -2.24 -15.68
N GLN A 31 -6.42 -1.46 -16.73
CA GLN A 31 -5.38 -1.78 -17.70
C GLN A 31 -4.06 -1.17 -17.23
N GLY A 32 -3.02 -1.99 -17.12
CA GLY A 32 -1.77 -1.60 -16.51
C GLY A 32 -0.60 -2.50 -16.85
N ARG A 33 0.61 -2.05 -16.47
CA ARG A 33 1.83 -2.86 -16.56
C ARG A 33 2.59 -2.79 -15.25
N LEU A 34 3.20 -3.90 -14.85
CA LEU A 34 4.01 -3.98 -13.64
C LEU A 34 5.29 -3.15 -13.81
N LEU A 35 5.51 -2.21 -12.90
CA LEU A 35 6.75 -1.42 -12.82
C LEU A 35 7.74 -2.07 -11.85
N ALA A 36 7.25 -2.50 -10.69
CA ALA A 36 8.10 -3.01 -9.63
C ALA A 36 7.36 -4.01 -8.74
N ARG A 37 8.11 -4.98 -8.21
CA ARG A 37 7.66 -5.91 -7.17
C ARG A 37 8.74 -6.01 -6.10
N MET A 38 8.33 -5.83 -4.85
CA MET A 38 9.21 -5.90 -3.69
C MET A 38 8.59 -6.83 -2.66
N GLU A 39 9.43 -7.63 -2.02
CA GLU A 39 8.97 -8.68 -1.11
C GLU A 39 9.86 -8.72 0.13
N ALA A 40 9.23 -8.84 1.29
CA ALA A 40 9.88 -9.13 2.55
C ALA A 40 9.30 -10.42 3.11
N ALA A 41 10.17 -11.43 3.22
CA ALA A 41 9.80 -12.77 3.63
C ALA A 41 10.84 -13.32 4.64
N PRO A 42 11.01 -12.70 5.83
CA PRO A 42 11.99 -13.17 6.81
C PRO A 42 11.65 -14.59 7.29
N PRO A 43 12.60 -15.55 7.33
CA PRO A 43 12.33 -16.95 7.63
C PRO A 43 11.74 -17.18 9.03
N ASP A 44 12.02 -16.28 9.96
CA ASP A 44 11.66 -16.34 11.37
C ASP A 44 10.35 -15.61 11.72
N LEU A 45 9.67 -15.04 10.72
CA LEU A 45 8.39 -14.36 10.89
C LEU A 45 7.26 -15.08 10.11
N PRO A 46 6.04 -15.09 10.67
CA PRO A 46 4.92 -15.86 10.10
C PRO A 46 4.26 -15.18 8.88
N VAL A 47 4.59 -13.91 8.61
CA VAL A 47 3.99 -13.11 7.54
C VAL A 47 5.02 -12.80 6.46
N ALA A 48 4.69 -13.13 5.20
CA ALA A 48 5.37 -12.62 4.03
C ALA A 48 4.61 -11.41 3.47
N SER A 49 5.31 -10.32 3.16
CA SER A 49 4.73 -9.08 2.64
C SER A 49 5.23 -8.81 1.23
N CYS A 50 4.34 -8.43 0.32
CA CYS A 50 4.65 -8.11 -1.06
C CYS A 50 3.99 -6.79 -1.44
N VAL A 51 4.73 -5.93 -2.14
CA VAL A 51 4.22 -4.70 -2.76
C VAL A 51 4.42 -4.82 -4.26
N THR A 52 3.40 -4.47 -5.03
CA THR A 52 3.50 -4.35 -6.49
C THR A 52 3.07 -2.96 -6.91
N LEU A 53 3.85 -2.32 -7.78
CA LEU A 53 3.54 -1.03 -8.37
C LEU A 53 3.29 -1.20 -9.87
N HIS A 54 2.26 -0.52 -10.36
CA HIS A 54 1.86 -0.57 -11.75
C HIS A 54 1.68 0.84 -12.29
N GLU A 55 1.97 0.99 -13.56
CA GLU A 55 1.51 2.13 -14.35
C GLU A 55 0.14 1.78 -14.92
N ALA A 56 -0.80 2.73 -14.85
CA ALA A 56 -2.14 2.56 -15.43
C ALA A 56 -2.20 3.19 -16.83
N ALA A 57 -2.86 2.52 -17.77
CA ALA A 57 -3.05 3.03 -19.14
C ALA A 57 -3.82 4.36 -19.19
N SER A 58 -4.67 4.61 -18.20
CA SER A 58 -5.39 5.89 -18.01
C SER A 58 -4.49 7.04 -17.53
N GLY A 59 -3.19 6.79 -17.32
CA GLY A 59 -2.30 7.65 -16.56
C GLY A 59 -2.36 7.38 -15.05
N GLY A 60 -1.30 7.78 -14.36
CA GLY A 60 -1.14 7.56 -12.92
C GLY A 60 -0.61 6.15 -12.58
N PHE A 61 -0.80 5.77 -11.32
CA PHE A 61 -0.18 4.58 -10.74
C PHE A 61 -1.17 3.77 -9.90
N VAL A 62 -0.95 2.46 -9.85
CA VAL A 62 -1.69 1.54 -8.97
C VAL A 62 -0.71 0.75 -8.13
N CYS A 63 -0.87 0.79 -6.81
CA CYS A 63 -0.11 -0.07 -5.91
C CYS A 63 -1.00 -1.14 -5.29
N ALA A 64 -0.41 -2.29 -4.99
CA ALA A 64 -1.02 -3.35 -4.21
C ALA A 64 -0.11 -3.77 -3.07
N ILE A 65 -0.68 -4.05 -1.91
CA ILE A 65 -0.02 -4.62 -0.75
C ILE A 65 -0.64 -6.00 -0.50
N ARG A 66 0.19 -7.00 -0.27
CA ARG A 66 -0.23 -8.36 0.04
C ARG A 66 0.52 -8.85 1.27
N HIS A 67 -0.20 -9.30 2.28
CA HIS A 67 0.35 -10.03 3.43
C HIS A 67 -0.17 -11.46 3.43
N ARG A 68 0.73 -12.44 3.42
CA ARG A 68 0.42 -13.86 3.39
C ARG A 68 0.95 -14.54 4.65
N LEU A 69 0.09 -15.30 5.33
CA LEU A 69 0.48 -16.18 6.44
C LEU A 69 1.07 -17.48 5.88
N ARG A 70 2.22 -17.91 6.42
CA ARG A 70 2.97 -19.05 5.87
C ARG A 70 2.43 -20.42 6.27
N ASP A 71 1.93 -20.54 7.50
CA ASP A 71 1.68 -21.86 8.12
C ASP A 71 0.18 -22.12 8.38
N ALA A 72 -0.70 -21.24 7.91
CA ALA A 72 -2.14 -21.50 7.97
C ALA A 72 -2.50 -22.53 6.89
N ALA A 73 -3.25 -23.58 7.27
CA ALA A 73 -3.68 -24.67 6.39
C ALA A 73 -4.54 -24.22 5.18
N GLY A 74 -4.88 -22.93 5.10
CA GLY A 74 -5.15 -22.21 3.86
C GLY A 74 -4.25 -20.97 3.84
N ALA A 75 -3.72 -20.60 2.67
CA ALA A 75 -2.90 -19.40 2.48
C ALA A 75 -3.74 -18.15 2.76
N GLU A 76 -3.92 -17.82 4.04
CA GLU A 76 -4.67 -16.67 4.46
C GLU A 76 -3.90 -15.42 4.06
N GLU A 77 -4.56 -14.62 3.22
CA GLU A 77 -3.99 -13.43 2.59
C GLU A 77 -4.82 -12.20 2.92
N ARG A 78 -4.13 -11.06 3.10
CA ARG A 78 -4.73 -9.73 3.18
C ARG A 78 -4.18 -8.89 2.04
N CYS A 79 -5.07 -8.51 1.13
CA CYS A 79 -4.74 -7.75 -0.06
C CYS A 79 -5.32 -6.34 0.05
N TYR A 80 -4.55 -5.33 -0.31
CA TYR A 80 -4.97 -3.94 -0.38
C TYR A 80 -4.50 -3.37 -1.71
N ALA A 81 -5.28 -2.48 -2.31
CA ALA A 81 -4.87 -1.82 -3.53
C ALA A 81 -5.44 -0.41 -3.62
N LEU A 82 -4.64 0.51 -4.16
CA LEU A 82 -4.99 1.91 -4.36
C LEU A 82 -4.50 2.37 -5.75
N ALA A 83 -5.39 3.02 -6.49
CA ALA A 83 -5.06 3.81 -7.66
C ALA A 83 -4.90 5.29 -7.24
N ALA A 84 -3.89 5.96 -7.77
CA ALA A 84 -3.64 7.38 -7.54
C ALA A 84 -3.07 8.04 -8.80
N GLY A 85 -3.37 9.34 -8.98
CA GLY A 85 -2.83 10.12 -10.08
C GLY A 85 -1.37 10.54 -9.89
N ASP A 86 -0.84 10.43 -8.67
CA ASP A 86 0.49 10.90 -8.29
C ASP A 86 1.21 9.94 -7.33
N ALA A 87 2.55 9.96 -7.38
CA ALA A 87 3.39 9.12 -6.54
C ALA A 87 3.32 9.46 -5.03
N PRO A 88 3.28 10.74 -4.59
CA PRO A 88 3.13 11.07 -3.17
C PRO A 88 1.90 10.43 -2.50
N THR A 89 0.76 10.36 -3.21
CA THR A 89 -0.46 9.72 -2.70
C THR A 89 -0.26 8.22 -2.49
N LEU A 90 0.42 7.52 -3.41
CA LEU A 90 0.78 6.11 -3.21
C LEU A 90 1.74 5.91 -2.05
N LEU A 91 2.77 6.76 -1.94
CA LEU A 91 3.74 6.67 -0.84
C LEU A 91 3.08 6.88 0.52
N ARG A 92 2.16 7.85 0.64
CA ARG A 92 1.35 8.03 1.86
C ARG A 92 0.54 6.78 2.21
N PHE A 93 -0.07 6.14 1.21
CA PHE A 93 -0.81 4.90 1.42
C PHE A 93 0.09 3.75 1.89
N LEU A 94 1.26 3.57 1.26
CA LEU A 94 2.22 2.52 1.64
C LEU A 94 2.77 2.75 3.05
N HIS A 95 3.29 3.95 3.35
CA HIS A 95 3.88 4.25 4.66
C HIS A 95 2.84 4.35 5.79
N GLY A 96 1.59 4.69 5.47
CA GLY A 96 0.47 4.69 6.42
C GLY A 96 -0.14 3.31 6.67
N HIS A 97 0.28 2.28 5.94
CA HIS A 97 -0.25 0.93 6.08
C HIS A 97 0.38 0.20 7.27
N ASP A 98 -0.44 -0.40 8.12
CA ASP A 98 0.00 -1.33 9.17
C ASP A 98 -0.21 -2.77 8.69
N PRO A 99 0.87 -3.59 8.54
CA PRO A 99 0.76 -4.97 8.07
C PRO A 99 -0.09 -5.87 8.98
N LEU A 100 -0.38 -5.43 10.21
CA LEU A 100 -1.16 -6.19 11.19
C LEU A 100 -2.62 -5.77 11.28
N ARG A 101 -3.06 -4.75 10.53
CA ARG A 101 -4.36 -4.09 10.67
C ARG A 101 -5.54 -5.06 10.76
N ASP A 102 -5.60 -6.02 9.82
CA ASP A 102 -6.71 -6.96 9.68
C ASP A 102 -6.27 -8.43 9.96
N LEU A 103 -5.12 -8.61 10.62
CA LEU A 103 -4.63 -9.92 11.04
C LEU A 103 -5.03 -10.17 12.50
N PRO A 104 -5.74 -11.28 12.80
CA PRO A 104 -6.04 -11.62 14.19
C PRO A 104 -4.73 -11.94 14.93
N PRO A 105 -4.57 -11.61 16.23
CA PRO A 105 -3.35 -11.89 16.97
C PRO A 105 -2.94 -13.38 16.95
N ALA A 106 -3.92 -14.28 16.92
CA ALA A 106 -3.70 -15.72 16.82
C ALA A 106 -3.03 -16.16 15.51
N ALA A 107 -3.07 -15.34 14.45
CA ALA A 107 -2.37 -15.61 13.19
C ALA A 107 -0.85 -15.37 13.29
N LEU A 108 -0.39 -14.66 14.32
CA LEU A 108 1.03 -14.35 14.52
C LEU A 108 1.77 -15.42 15.32
N VAL A 109 1.07 -16.46 15.77
CA VAL A 109 1.61 -17.53 16.60
C VAL A 109 1.46 -18.84 15.84
N PRO A 110 2.54 -19.61 15.62
CA PRO A 110 2.45 -20.94 15.06
C PRO A 110 1.49 -21.79 15.91
N GLN A 111 0.41 -22.29 15.31
CA GLN A 111 -0.63 -22.98 16.09
C GLN A 111 -0.08 -24.26 16.74
N ALA A 112 0.02 -24.28 18.07
CA ALA A 112 -0.30 -25.50 18.80
C ALA A 112 -1.83 -25.65 18.75
N ALA A 113 -2.31 -26.84 18.38
CA ALA A 113 -3.70 -27.19 18.06
C ALA A 113 -4.72 -27.07 19.22
N ALA A 114 -4.69 -25.99 19.99
CA ALA A 114 -5.56 -25.75 21.14
C ALA A 114 -6.62 -24.67 20.82
N PRO A 115 -7.85 -24.81 21.35
CA PRO A 115 -8.92 -23.85 21.11
C PRO A 115 -8.68 -22.55 21.90
N GLY A 116 -8.46 -21.46 21.16
CA GLY A 116 -8.40 -20.10 21.69
C GLY A 116 -6.98 -19.58 21.96
N PRO A 117 -6.77 -18.25 21.88
CA PRO A 117 -5.46 -17.67 22.14
C PRO A 117 -5.15 -17.80 23.64
N SER A 118 -4.19 -18.66 23.97
CA SER A 118 -3.64 -18.73 25.32
C SER A 118 -2.96 -17.41 25.68
N ARG A 119 -2.84 -17.11 26.98
CA ARG A 119 -2.09 -15.92 27.43
C ARG A 119 -0.65 -15.91 26.89
N ALA A 120 -0.04 -17.09 26.75
CA ALA A 120 1.28 -17.25 26.16
C ALA A 120 1.29 -16.86 24.67
N ALA A 121 0.29 -17.32 23.90
CA ALA A 121 0.14 -16.96 22.49
C ALA A 121 -0.06 -15.44 22.31
N LEU A 122 -0.86 -14.79 23.15
CA LEU A 122 -1.02 -13.33 23.10
C LEU A 122 0.28 -12.59 23.41
N ALA A 123 1.06 -13.05 24.40
CA ALA A 123 2.36 -12.47 24.72
C ALA A 123 3.37 -12.65 23.57
N GLU A 124 3.36 -13.81 22.93
CA GLU A 124 4.20 -14.08 21.76
C GLU A 124 3.83 -13.18 20.58
N ALA A 125 2.55 -13.11 20.23
CA ALA A 125 2.03 -12.20 19.19
C ALA A 125 2.43 -10.75 19.45
N ALA A 126 2.36 -10.30 20.71
CA ALA A 126 2.78 -8.96 21.11
C ALA A 126 4.29 -8.72 20.92
N SER A 127 5.14 -9.74 21.04
CA SER A 127 6.59 -9.64 20.79
C SER A 127 6.94 -9.68 19.29
N VAL A 128 6.14 -10.39 18.48
CA VAL A 128 6.32 -10.50 17.03
C VAL A 128 5.87 -9.22 16.30
N ALA A 129 4.79 -8.58 16.78
CA ALA A 129 4.19 -7.44 16.11
C ALA A 129 5.15 -6.26 15.80
N PRO A 130 5.99 -5.78 16.75
CA PRO A 130 6.97 -4.73 16.46
C PRO A 130 7.98 -5.12 15.39
N ARG A 131 8.41 -6.40 15.37
CA ARG A 131 9.39 -6.92 14.41
C ARG A 131 8.82 -6.92 13.00
N LEU A 132 7.57 -7.35 12.83
CA LEU A 132 6.86 -7.29 11.55
C LEU A 132 6.72 -5.85 11.02
N ARG A 133 6.37 -4.90 11.89
CA ARG A 133 6.30 -3.47 11.51
C ARG A 133 7.67 -2.89 11.17
N ALA A 134 8.74 -3.33 11.85
CA ALA A 134 10.10 -2.92 11.50
C ALA A 134 10.48 -3.42 10.11
N VAL A 135 10.30 -4.71 9.82
CA VAL A 135 10.55 -5.30 8.50
C VAL A 135 9.75 -4.60 7.39
N TRP A 136 8.48 -4.26 7.66
CA TRP A 136 7.66 -3.49 6.71
C TRP A 136 8.25 -2.11 6.44
N ARG A 137 8.63 -1.36 7.49
CA ARG A 137 9.26 -0.04 7.33
C ARG A 137 10.59 -0.15 6.59
N ASP A 138 11.39 -1.17 6.86
CA ASP A 138 12.69 -1.39 6.21
C ASP A 138 12.50 -1.73 4.72
N LEU A 139 11.52 -2.56 4.38
CA LEU A 139 11.14 -2.84 2.99
C LEU A 139 10.79 -1.55 2.24
N LEU A 140 9.95 -0.71 2.85
CA LEU A 140 9.54 0.56 2.24
C LEU A 140 10.72 1.53 2.11
N ALA A 141 11.53 1.67 3.17
CA ALA A 141 12.69 2.56 3.17
C ALA A 141 13.74 2.15 2.12
N ALA A 142 14.00 0.84 1.97
CA ALA A 142 14.93 0.33 0.97
C ALA A 142 14.42 0.49 -0.47
N SER A 143 13.10 0.46 -0.68
CA SER A 143 12.48 0.51 -2.01
C SER A 143 12.14 1.91 -2.48
N PHE A 144 11.74 2.80 -1.56
CA PHE A 144 11.16 4.11 -1.86
C PHE A 144 11.81 5.27 -1.09
N GLY A 145 12.79 4.98 -0.23
CA GLY A 145 13.32 5.94 0.72
C GLY A 145 12.44 6.11 1.96
N PRO A 146 12.94 6.81 2.99
CA PRO A 146 12.13 7.15 4.16
C PRO A 146 11.01 8.11 3.77
N LEU A 147 9.84 8.00 4.42
CA LEU A 147 8.81 9.01 4.28
C LEU A 147 9.37 10.34 4.82
N ALA A 148 9.50 11.33 3.94
CA ALA A 148 9.82 12.69 4.38
C ALA A 148 8.78 13.11 5.43
N ALA A 149 9.25 13.65 6.55
CA ALA A 149 8.34 14.34 7.46
C ALA A 149 7.55 15.37 6.65
N PRO A 150 6.25 15.59 6.95
CA PRO A 150 5.52 16.66 6.30
C PRO A 150 6.38 17.92 6.44
N ALA A 151 6.81 18.48 5.30
CA ALA A 151 7.43 19.80 5.30
C ALA A 151 6.46 20.72 6.05
N ASP A 152 6.99 21.54 6.95
CA ASP A 152 6.24 22.41 7.85
C ASP A 152 4.98 22.98 7.20
N PRO A 153 3.90 23.17 7.98
CA PRO A 153 2.67 23.75 7.47
C PRO A 153 3.01 25.04 6.70
N MET A 154 2.46 25.11 5.50
CA MET A 154 2.41 26.32 4.68
C MET A 154 2.38 27.57 5.57
N PRO A 155 3.23 28.59 5.33
CA PRO A 155 3.17 29.81 6.11
C PRO A 155 1.72 30.29 6.10
N GLU A 156 1.13 30.40 7.29
CA GLU A 156 -0.16 31.04 7.47
C GLU A 156 -0.12 32.33 6.67
N ASN A 157 -1.09 32.52 5.78
CA ASN A 157 -1.40 33.81 5.22
C ASN A 157 -1.65 34.74 6.40
N ASP A 158 -0.61 35.44 6.85
CA ASP A 158 -0.69 36.51 7.83
C ASP A 158 -1.61 37.58 7.23
N PRO A 159 -2.86 37.73 7.71
CA PRO A 159 -3.75 38.76 7.22
C PRO A 159 -3.34 40.15 7.77
N GLY A 160 -2.25 40.25 8.53
CA GLY A 160 -1.77 41.45 9.20
C GLY A 160 -0.98 42.43 8.34
N ARG A 161 -0.65 42.12 7.08
CA ARG A 161 -0.02 43.10 6.17
C ARG A 161 -1.05 44.02 5.51
N THR A 162 -1.92 44.62 6.31
CA THR A 162 -2.74 45.74 5.88
C THR A 162 -1.86 46.96 5.63
N ALA A 163 -1.90 47.40 4.37
CA ALA A 163 -1.43 48.66 3.81
C ALA A 163 -1.16 49.79 4.82
N SER A 164 0.05 50.33 4.75
CA SER A 164 0.39 51.67 5.20
C SER A 164 -0.68 52.66 4.72
N ARG A 165 -1.52 53.13 5.64
CA ARG A 165 -2.41 54.27 5.38
C ARG A 165 -1.55 55.52 5.36
N HIS A 166 -1.41 56.11 4.16
CA HIS A 166 -1.08 57.52 4.00
C HIS A 166 -2.17 58.37 4.67
N PRO A 167 -1.83 59.35 5.50
CA PRO A 167 -2.68 60.50 5.71
C PRO A 167 -2.19 61.67 4.82
N ALA A 168 -3.10 62.17 4.00
CA ALA A 168 -3.15 63.54 3.50
C ALA A 168 -4.52 64.08 3.97
N PRO A 169 -4.71 65.38 4.24
CA PRO A 169 -4.20 66.52 3.48
C PRO A 169 -3.21 67.43 4.21
#